data_AF-A0A212PFY5-F1
#
_entry.id   AF-A0A212PFY5-F1
#
_cell.length_a   1.000
_cell.length_b   1.000
_cell.length_c   1.000
_cell.angle_alpha   90.00
_cell.angle_beta   90.00
_cell.angle_gamma   90.00
#
_symmetry.space_group_name_H-M   'P 1'
#
loop_
_entity.id
_entity.type
_entity.pdbx_description
1 polymer ?
#
loop_
_entity_poly.entity_id
_entity_poly.type
_entity_poly.pdbx_seq_one_letter_code
_entity_poly.pdbx_strand_id
1 'polypeptide(L)'
;MTLDRVRLSGGGRIFPEEYTSAEDAMRMGDARLSAGDVKEADNYFGLALTKGKLLESELAAEQRRQQEENVRLAEAKRLEEQRRQHLLEEQRRQEQEKADAESRLRREQKQRFPEKTRPSRERPLPAFHTAKRGETLPLIAASPDVYNDPSLWPLLYRANRDQIKDPRHIWPGQVLRIPRNLSRDDINEARRYAQQRSIY
;
A
#
# COMPACT_ATOMS: atom_id res chain seq x y z
N MET A 1 -43.42 43.42 -30.07
CA MET A 1 -42.51 43.68 -28.93
C MET A 1 -42.68 42.70 -27.77
N THR A 2 -43.86 42.54 -27.14
CA THR A 2 -44.05 41.55 -26.04
C THR A 2 -44.08 40.11 -26.55
N LEU A 3 -44.85 39.82 -27.60
CA LEU A 3 -44.91 38.47 -28.19
C LEU A 3 -43.57 37.98 -28.74
N ASP A 4 -42.76 38.89 -29.32
CA ASP A 4 -41.42 38.54 -29.80
C ASP A 4 -40.49 38.09 -28.67
N ARG A 5 -40.58 38.74 -27.50
CA ARG A 5 -39.79 38.38 -26.32
C ARG A 5 -40.21 37.01 -25.78
N VAL A 6 -41.51 36.76 -25.69
CA VAL A 6 -42.05 35.45 -25.30
C VAL A 6 -41.56 34.36 -26.26
N ARG A 7 -41.59 34.63 -27.57
CA ARG A 7 -41.11 33.70 -28.60
C ARG A 7 -39.64 33.35 -28.43
N LEU A 8 -38.78 34.35 -28.24
CA LEU A 8 -37.34 34.17 -28.04
C LEU A 8 -37.02 33.40 -26.76
N SER A 9 -37.82 33.60 -25.70
CA SER A 9 -37.68 32.91 -24.42
C SER A 9 -38.34 31.52 -24.38
N GLY A 10 -38.83 31.02 -25.53
CA GLY A 10 -39.39 29.68 -25.66
C GLY A 10 -40.85 29.53 -25.19
N GLY A 11 -41.57 30.64 -25.00
CA GLY A 11 -42.96 30.62 -24.52
C GLY A 11 -43.90 29.80 -25.39
N GLY A 12 -43.72 29.79 -26.72
CA GLY A 12 -44.51 28.94 -27.62
C GLY A 12 -44.30 27.43 -27.45
N ARG A 13 -43.22 26.99 -26.77
CA ARG A 13 -43.02 25.58 -26.43
C ARG A 13 -43.59 25.23 -25.05
N ILE A 14 -43.53 26.18 -24.12
CA ILE A 14 -43.92 25.96 -22.71
C ILE A 14 -45.43 26.16 -22.53
N PHE A 15 -46.01 27.13 -23.25
CA PHE A 15 -47.41 27.53 -23.20
C PHE A 15 -47.95 27.69 -24.63
N PRO A 16 -48.09 26.59 -25.39
CA PRO A 16 -48.41 26.65 -26.82
C PRO A 16 -49.81 27.22 -27.09
N GLU A 17 -50.78 26.95 -26.22
CA GLU A 17 -52.17 27.39 -26.39
C GLU A 17 -52.31 28.90 -26.13
N GLU A 18 -51.70 29.39 -25.05
CA GLU A 18 -51.71 30.79 -24.64
C GLU A 18 -50.94 31.66 -25.64
N TYR A 19 -49.82 31.14 -26.14
CA TYR A 19 -49.04 31.78 -27.19
C TYR A 19 -49.84 31.90 -28.50
N THR A 20 -50.45 30.81 -28.96
CA THR A 20 -51.31 30.80 -30.16
C THR A 20 -52.50 31.75 -29.99
N SER A 21 -53.12 31.74 -28.81
CA SER A 21 -54.27 32.60 -28.46
C SER A 21 -53.94 34.10 -28.47
N ALA A 22 -52.68 34.46 -28.19
CA ALA A 22 -52.20 35.84 -28.28
C ALA A 22 -51.82 36.23 -29.72
N GLU A 23 -51.23 35.32 -30.50
CA GLU A 23 -50.98 35.50 -31.94
C GLU A 23 -52.29 35.63 -32.74
N ASP A 24 -53.30 34.83 -32.42
CA ASP A 24 -54.62 34.92 -33.06
C ASP A 24 -55.29 36.27 -32.78
N ALA A 25 -55.18 36.78 -31.55
CA ALA A 25 -55.68 38.12 -31.23
C ALA A 25 -54.96 39.20 -32.05
N MET A 26 -53.65 39.08 -32.24
CA MET A 26 -52.89 40.00 -33.10
C MET A 26 -53.36 39.93 -34.56
N ARG A 27 -53.51 38.71 -35.10
CA ARG A 27 -53.98 38.47 -36.47
C ARG A 27 -55.40 38.97 -36.69
N MET A 28 -56.30 38.82 -35.72
CA MET A 28 -57.66 39.36 -35.77
C MET A 28 -57.64 40.90 -35.77
N GLY A 29 -56.76 41.52 -34.98
CA GLY A 29 -56.54 42.97 -35.01
C GLY A 29 -56.10 43.47 -36.39
N ASP A 30 -55.09 42.83 -36.99
CA ASP A 30 -54.60 43.17 -38.34
C ASP A 30 -55.68 43.04 -39.42
N ALA A 31 -56.51 42.00 -39.32
CA ALA A 31 -57.62 41.76 -40.24
C ALA A 31 -58.70 42.86 -40.13
N ARG A 32 -59.05 43.28 -38.90
CA ARG A 32 -60.02 44.37 -38.65
C ARG A 32 -59.50 45.73 -39.09
N LEU A 33 -58.21 45.99 -38.84
CA LEU A 33 -57.55 47.21 -39.28
C LEU A 33 -57.54 47.31 -40.81
N SER A 34 -57.22 46.21 -41.49
CA SER A 34 -57.25 46.13 -42.96
C SER A 34 -58.65 46.32 -43.55
N ALA A 35 -59.69 45.93 -42.80
CA ALA A 35 -61.09 46.15 -43.16
C ALA A 35 -61.60 47.57 -42.84
N GLY A 36 -60.78 48.45 -42.25
CA GLY A 36 -61.13 49.81 -41.87
C GLY A 36 -61.87 49.94 -40.53
N ASP A 37 -62.05 48.85 -39.79
CA ASP A 37 -62.68 48.86 -38.47
C ASP A 37 -61.63 49.07 -37.36
N VAL A 38 -61.27 50.35 -37.17
CA VAL A 38 -60.21 50.75 -36.25
C VAL A 38 -60.55 50.43 -34.79
N LYS A 39 -61.82 50.59 -34.38
CA LYS A 39 -62.22 50.35 -32.98
C LYS A 39 -62.08 48.88 -32.60
N GLU A 40 -62.51 47.99 -33.48
CA GLU A 40 -62.40 46.57 -33.22
C GLU A 40 -60.95 46.08 -33.31
N ALA A 41 -60.15 46.66 -34.21
CA ALA A 41 -58.71 46.41 -34.25
C ALA A 41 -58.02 46.78 -32.93
N ASP A 42 -58.32 47.95 -32.37
CA ASP A 42 -57.78 48.40 -31.07
C ASP A 42 -58.14 47.44 -29.92
N ASN A 43 -59.38 46.92 -29.90
CA ASN A 43 -59.81 45.92 -28.92
C ASN A 43 -58.95 44.64 -29.00
N TYR A 44 -58.75 44.12 -30.21
CA TYR A 44 -57.95 42.92 -30.44
C TYR A 44 -56.46 43.14 -30.13
N PHE A 45 -55.88 44.29 -30.47
CA PHE A 45 -54.50 44.61 -30.09
C PHE A 45 -54.34 44.78 -28.58
N GLY A 46 -55.30 45.40 -27.90
CA GLY A 46 -55.32 45.48 -26.44
C GLY A 46 -55.40 44.10 -25.79
N LEU A 47 -56.20 43.20 -26.35
CA LEU A 47 -56.27 41.80 -25.92
C LEU A 47 -54.95 41.07 -26.14
N ALA A 48 -54.34 41.19 -27.32
CA ALA A 48 -53.05 40.58 -27.64
C ALA A 48 -51.94 41.08 -26.69
N LEU A 49 -51.92 42.38 -26.37
CA LEU A 49 -50.98 42.95 -25.41
C LEU A 49 -51.18 42.38 -24.01
N THR A 50 -52.43 42.27 -23.55
CA THR A 50 -52.76 41.75 -22.21
C THR A 50 -52.37 40.28 -22.09
N LYS A 51 -52.72 39.46 -23.08
CA LYS A 51 -52.33 38.05 -23.16
C LYS A 51 -50.81 37.89 -23.22
N GLY A 52 -50.13 38.69 -24.03
CA GLY A 52 -48.66 38.67 -24.11
C GLY A 52 -47.99 39.00 -22.78
N LYS A 53 -48.49 40.00 -22.03
CA LYS A 53 -47.98 40.33 -20.69
C LYS A 53 -48.23 39.23 -19.67
N LEU A 54 -49.41 38.62 -19.68
CA LEU A 54 -49.73 37.50 -18.81
C LEU A 54 -48.78 36.33 -19.07
N LEU A 55 -48.59 36.00 -20.34
CA LEU A 55 -47.70 34.94 -20.78
C LEU A 55 -46.22 35.19 -20.43
N GLU A 56 -45.74 36.43 -20.52
CA GLU A 56 -44.41 36.82 -20.02
C GLU A 56 -44.28 36.54 -18.51
N SER A 57 -45.30 36.87 -17.72
CA SER A 57 -45.31 36.64 -16.27
C SER A 57 -45.30 35.16 -15.91
N GLU A 58 -46.11 34.36 -16.60
CA GLU A 58 -46.19 32.90 -16.40
C GLU A 58 -44.87 32.22 -16.78
N LEU A 59 -44.27 32.62 -17.90
CA LEU A 59 -42.97 32.13 -18.33
C LEU A 59 -41.87 32.50 -17.33
N ALA A 60 -41.85 33.73 -16.82
CA ALA A 60 -40.91 34.14 -15.80
C ALA A 60 -41.13 33.40 -14.46
N ALA A 61 -42.38 33.06 -14.12
CA ALA A 61 -42.67 32.23 -12.95
C ALA A 61 -42.19 30.79 -13.13
N GLU A 62 -42.40 30.20 -14.31
CA GLU A 62 -41.94 28.85 -14.63
C GLU A 62 -40.41 28.75 -14.65
N GLN A 63 -39.73 29.72 -15.25
CA GLN A 63 -38.26 29.78 -15.22
C GLN A 63 -37.71 29.92 -13.80
N ARG A 64 -38.37 30.72 -12.94
CA ARG A 64 -37.98 30.82 -11.53
C ARG A 64 -38.17 29.49 -10.80
N ARG A 65 -39.29 28.79 -11.01
CA ARG A 65 -39.51 27.45 -10.44
C ARG A 65 -38.42 26.47 -10.85
N GLN A 66 -38.08 26.45 -12.14
CA GLN A 66 -37.01 25.58 -12.66
C GLN A 66 -35.64 25.96 -12.09
N GLN A 67 -35.33 27.25 -11.96
CA GLN A 67 -34.09 27.70 -11.34
C GLN A 67 -34.01 27.30 -9.86
N GLU A 68 -35.09 27.50 -9.11
CA GLU A 68 -35.18 27.09 -7.71
C GLU A 68 -35.02 25.57 -7.56
N GLU A 69 -35.66 24.77 -8.42
CA GLU A 69 -35.51 23.32 -8.43
C GLU A 69 -34.06 22.92 -8.75
N ASN A 70 -33.45 23.52 -9.77
CA ASN A 70 -32.05 23.27 -10.13
C ASN A 70 -31.09 23.62 -8.97
N VAL A 71 -31.34 24.72 -8.27
CA VAL A 71 -30.57 25.10 -7.07
C VAL A 71 -30.76 24.08 -5.96
N ARG A 72 -32.01 23.69 -5.65
CA ARG A 72 -32.32 22.67 -4.63
C ARG A 72 -31.64 21.33 -4.95
N LEU A 73 -31.69 20.90 -6.21
CA LEU A 73 -31.03 19.67 -6.66
C LEU A 73 -29.51 19.77 -6.56
N ALA A 74 -28.93 20.93 -6.90
CA ALA A 74 -27.50 21.16 -6.74
C ALA A 74 -27.06 21.14 -5.28
N GLU A 75 -27.83 21.76 -4.38
CA GLU A 75 -27.59 21.73 -2.93
C GLU A 75 -27.72 20.31 -2.36
N ALA A 76 -28.75 19.57 -2.75
CA ALA A 76 -28.95 18.19 -2.34
C ALA A 76 -27.75 17.30 -2.76
N LYS A 77 -27.30 17.43 -4.01
CA LYS A 77 -26.11 16.70 -4.51
C LYS A 77 -24.85 17.06 -3.73
N ARG A 78 -24.62 18.34 -3.44
CA ARG A 78 -23.48 18.79 -2.63
C ARG A 78 -23.51 18.18 -1.23
N LEU A 79 -24.68 18.14 -0.60
CA LEU A 79 -24.86 17.55 0.71
C LEU A 79 -24.60 16.03 0.70
N GLU A 80 -25.11 15.32 -0.31
CA GLU A 80 -24.83 13.89 -0.49
C GLU A 80 -23.34 13.62 -0.71
N GLU A 81 -22.67 14.45 -1.51
CA GLU A 81 -21.23 14.34 -1.74
C GLU A 81 -20.43 14.58 -0.46
N GLN A 82 -20.78 15.61 0.32
CA GLN A 82 -20.18 15.86 1.63
C GLN A 82 -20.37 14.69 2.59
N ARG A 83 -21.59 14.13 2.66
CA ARG A 83 -21.87 12.94 3.47
C ARG A 83 -21.02 11.75 3.03
N ARG A 84 -20.89 11.53 1.72
CA ARG A 84 -20.05 10.46 1.17
C ARG A 84 -18.58 10.66 1.53
N GLN A 85 -18.07 11.89 1.42
CA GLN A 85 -16.68 12.20 1.80
C GLN A 85 -16.44 11.94 3.29
N HIS A 86 -17.35 12.38 4.15
CA HIS A 86 -17.26 12.13 5.60
C HIS A 86 -17.22 10.63 5.91
N LEU A 87 -18.11 9.83 5.31
CA LEU A 87 -18.12 8.38 5.50
C LEU A 87 -16.82 7.71 5.03
N LEU A 88 -16.25 8.15 3.91
CA LEU A 88 -14.97 7.64 3.41
C LEU A 88 -13.81 8.01 4.33
N GLU A 89 -13.82 9.23 4.88
CA GLU A 89 -12.82 9.68 5.85
C GLU A 89 -12.90 8.86 7.15
N GLU A 90 -14.10 8.63 7.67
CA GLU A 90 -14.33 7.77 8.83
C GLU A 90 -13.86 6.33 8.58
N GLN A 91 -14.19 5.75 7.43
CA GLN A 91 -13.71 4.41 7.05
C GLN A 91 -12.19 4.36 6.99
N ARG A 92 -11.56 5.34 6.35
CA ARG A 92 -10.10 5.41 6.25
C ARG A 92 -9.44 5.56 7.62
N ARG A 93 -10.03 6.35 8.51
CA ARG A 93 -9.56 6.48 9.90
C ARG A 93 -9.68 5.16 10.65
N GLN A 94 -10.79 4.44 10.51
CA GLN A 94 -10.95 3.12 11.12
C GLN A 94 -9.96 2.09 10.57
N GLU A 95 -9.70 2.09 9.27
CA GLU A 95 -8.71 1.20 8.64
C GLU A 95 -7.30 1.51 9.15
N GLN A 96 -6.93 2.79 9.26
CA GLN A 96 -5.67 3.20 9.85
C GLN A 96 -5.55 2.76 11.31
N GLU A 97 -6.59 2.97 12.11
CA GLU A 97 -6.61 2.55 13.51
C GLU A 97 -6.48 1.02 13.65
N LYS A 98 -7.16 0.25 12.78
CA LYS A 98 -7.04 -1.20 12.72
C LYS A 98 -5.63 -1.63 12.32
N ALA A 99 -5.02 -1.01 11.31
CA ALA A 99 -3.65 -1.30 10.88
C ALA A 99 -2.62 -0.93 11.98
N ASP A 100 -2.84 0.17 12.69
CA ASP A 100 -2.02 0.59 13.82
C ASP A 100 -2.18 -0.35 15.02
N ALA A 101 -3.39 -0.86 15.27
CA ALA A 101 -3.64 -1.86 16.29
C ALA A 101 -2.99 -3.20 15.92
N GLU A 102 -3.13 -3.66 14.67
CA GLU A 102 -2.51 -4.88 14.18
C GLU A 102 -0.97 -4.81 14.24
N SER A 103 -0.39 -3.69 13.81
CA SER A 103 1.06 -3.49 13.88
C SER A 103 1.57 -3.42 15.32
N ARG A 104 0.82 -2.81 16.25
CA ARG A 104 1.10 -2.84 17.70
C ARG A 104 1.07 -4.26 18.26
N LEU A 105 0.01 -5.01 17.98
CA LEU A 105 -0.11 -6.42 18.39
C LEU A 105 1.03 -7.27 17.83
N ARG A 106 1.41 -7.07 16.57
CA ARG A 106 2.53 -7.80 15.94
C ARG A 106 3.87 -7.45 16.60
N ARG A 107 4.10 -6.17 16.94
CA ARG A 107 5.30 -5.74 17.69
C ARG A 107 5.33 -6.37 19.08
N GLU A 108 4.20 -6.35 19.80
CA GLU A 108 4.08 -6.96 21.13
C GLU A 108 4.31 -8.47 21.08
N GLN A 109 3.71 -9.19 20.12
CA GLN A 109 3.97 -10.62 19.93
C GLN A 109 5.44 -10.90 19.64
N LYS A 110 6.10 -10.11 18.78
CA LYS A 110 7.53 -10.23 18.49
C LYS A 110 8.42 -9.95 19.72
N GLN A 111 7.99 -9.03 20.59
CA GLN A 111 8.70 -8.73 21.85
C GLN A 111 8.45 -9.79 22.93
N ARG A 112 7.25 -10.38 22.98
CA ARG A 112 6.85 -11.41 23.96
C ARG A 112 7.44 -12.78 23.63
N PHE A 113 7.61 -13.06 22.34
CA PHE A 113 8.32 -14.21 21.83
C PHE A 113 9.49 -13.73 20.96
N PRO A 114 10.56 -13.18 21.58
CA PRO A 114 11.78 -12.95 20.84
C PRO A 114 12.23 -14.33 20.35
N GLU A 115 12.46 -14.47 19.04
CA GLU A 115 12.95 -15.68 18.42
C GLU A 115 14.16 -16.17 19.25
N LYS A 116 13.96 -17.24 20.04
CA LYS A 116 15.05 -17.88 20.78
C LYS A 116 16.12 -18.15 19.73
N THR A 117 17.28 -17.56 19.95
CA THR A 117 18.49 -17.79 19.18
C THR A 117 18.52 -19.24 18.74
N ARG A 118 18.53 -19.46 17.42
CA ARG A 118 18.71 -20.79 16.84
C ARG A 118 19.83 -21.45 17.62
N PRO A 119 19.62 -22.60 18.30
CA PRO A 119 20.74 -23.28 18.90
C PRO A 119 21.72 -23.51 17.75
N SER A 120 22.91 -22.94 17.89
CA SER A 120 24.06 -23.32 17.08
C SER A 120 24.02 -24.83 17.03
N ARG A 121 23.83 -25.41 15.85
CA ARG A 121 23.99 -26.85 15.66
C ARG A 121 25.48 -27.09 15.90
N GLU A 122 25.85 -27.29 17.16
CA GLU A 122 27.12 -27.84 17.57
C GLU A 122 27.23 -29.20 16.88
N ARG A 123 27.82 -29.20 15.69
CA ARG A 123 28.15 -30.45 15.03
C ARG A 123 29.13 -31.15 15.98
N PRO A 124 28.89 -32.41 16.36
CA PRO A 124 29.82 -33.13 17.20
C PRO A 124 31.18 -33.12 16.50
N LEU A 125 32.20 -32.59 17.18
CA LEU A 125 33.55 -32.53 16.64
C LEU A 125 34.04 -33.96 16.34
N PRO A 126 34.77 -34.19 15.24
CA PRO A 126 35.22 -35.53 14.88
C PRO A 126 36.15 -36.11 15.95
N ALA A 127 35.97 -37.40 16.24
CA ALA A 127 36.84 -38.17 17.12
C ALA A 127 38.13 -38.65 16.41
N PHE A 128 38.14 -38.64 15.07
CA PHE A 128 39.25 -39.07 14.23
C PHE A 128 39.50 -38.08 13.10
N HIS A 129 40.77 -37.89 12.74
CA HIS A 129 41.20 -37.12 11.57
C HIS A 129 41.95 -38.01 10.60
N THR A 130 41.62 -37.94 9.31
CA THR A 130 42.40 -38.64 8.28
C THR A 130 43.44 -37.67 7.72
N ALA A 131 44.72 -37.97 7.94
CA ALA A 131 45.82 -37.13 7.48
C ALA A 131 45.82 -37.02 5.96
N LYS A 132 45.89 -35.79 5.44
CA LYS A 132 45.97 -35.48 4.01
C LYS A 132 47.44 -35.41 3.57
N ARG A 133 47.66 -35.40 2.25
CA ARG A 133 49.02 -35.28 1.69
C ARG A 133 49.67 -33.97 2.13
N GLY A 134 50.82 -34.08 2.79
CA GLY A 134 51.61 -32.94 3.27
C GLY A 134 51.20 -32.40 4.65
N GLU A 135 50.23 -33.03 5.33
CA GLU A 135 49.87 -32.61 6.69
C GLU A 135 50.89 -33.08 7.73
N THR A 136 51.25 -32.19 8.64
CA THR A 136 52.07 -32.46 9.82
C THR A 136 51.21 -32.44 11.07
N LEU A 137 51.69 -33.04 12.18
CA LEU A 137 50.93 -33.05 13.44
C LEU A 137 50.52 -31.64 13.94
N PRO A 138 51.38 -30.60 13.87
CA PRO A 138 50.97 -29.22 14.20
C PRO A 138 49.85 -28.69 13.30
N LEU A 139 49.89 -28.98 12.00
CA LEU A 139 48.87 -28.53 11.05
C LEU A 139 47.51 -29.18 11.33
N ILE A 140 47.51 -30.47 11.70
CA ILE A 140 46.29 -31.19 12.08
C ILE A 140 45.73 -30.63 13.39
N ALA A 141 46.58 -30.36 14.39
CA ALA A 141 46.16 -29.77 15.67
C ALA A 141 45.58 -28.35 15.52
N ALA A 142 46.09 -27.57 14.55
CA ALA A 142 45.60 -26.22 14.25
C ALA A 142 44.19 -26.20 13.63
N SER A 143 43.68 -27.33 13.14
CA SER A 143 42.35 -27.37 12.54
C SER A 143 41.26 -27.02 13.57
N PRO A 144 40.26 -26.18 13.21
CA PRO A 144 39.13 -25.83 14.10
C PRO A 144 38.35 -27.04 14.58
N ASP A 145 38.28 -28.07 13.75
CA ASP A 145 37.58 -29.32 14.06
C ASP A 145 38.38 -30.22 15.02
N VAL A 146 39.65 -29.92 15.29
CA VAL A 146 40.57 -30.71 16.13
C VAL A 146 40.83 -29.98 17.45
N TYR A 147 41.79 -29.07 17.53
CA TYR A 147 42.05 -28.29 18.75
C TYR A 147 42.07 -26.79 18.54
N ASN A 148 42.12 -26.33 17.29
CA ASN A 148 42.36 -24.93 16.96
C ASN A 148 43.64 -24.35 17.63
N ASP A 149 44.62 -25.20 17.92
CA ASP A 149 45.89 -24.83 18.55
C ASP A 149 47.02 -25.77 18.05
N PRO A 150 47.96 -25.29 17.21
CA PRO A 150 49.05 -26.11 16.69
C PRO A 150 49.97 -26.63 17.78
N SER A 151 50.07 -25.95 18.93
CA SER A 151 50.95 -26.33 20.05
C SER A 151 50.48 -27.59 20.77
N LEU A 152 49.28 -28.08 20.44
CA LEU A 152 48.69 -29.29 21.03
C LEU A 152 48.95 -30.56 20.21
N TRP A 153 49.78 -30.46 19.17
CA TRP A 153 50.25 -31.62 18.41
C TRP A 153 50.83 -32.76 19.28
N PRO A 154 51.51 -32.51 20.43
CA PRO A 154 52.02 -33.61 21.25
C PRO A 154 50.92 -34.48 21.84
N LEU A 155 49.70 -33.96 21.98
CA LEU A 155 48.54 -34.73 22.43
C LEU A 155 48.06 -35.70 21.34
N LEU A 156 48.03 -35.25 20.08
CA LEU A 156 47.79 -36.14 18.94
C LEU A 156 48.89 -37.21 18.86
N TYR A 157 50.15 -36.80 19.03
CA TYR A 157 51.27 -37.73 18.99
C TYR A 157 51.17 -38.78 20.09
N ARG A 158 50.97 -38.35 21.34
CA ARG A 158 50.84 -39.23 22.51
C ARG A 158 49.69 -40.22 22.36
N ALA A 159 48.56 -39.77 21.83
CA ALA A 159 47.38 -40.60 21.63
C ALA A 159 47.50 -41.61 20.48
N ASN A 160 48.47 -41.45 19.57
CA ASN A 160 48.67 -42.30 18.39
C ASN A 160 50.10 -42.85 18.31
N ARG A 161 50.78 -42.99 19.46
CA ARG A 161 52.18 -43.49 19.57
C ARG A 161 52.37 -44.90 19.01
N ASP A 162 51.32 -45.70 19.01
CA ASP A 162 51.24 -47.01 18.40
C ASP A 162 51.43 -46.95 16.87
N GLN A 163 51.02 -45.85 16.24
CA GLN A 163 51.08 -45.67 14.78
C GLN A 163 52.18 -44.69 14.34
N ILE A 164 52.59 -43.76 15.20
CA ILE A 164 53.57 -42.72 14.86
C ILE A 164 54.86 -42.97 15.64
N LYS A 165 55.90 -43.44 14.94
CA LYS A 165 57.25 -43.58 15.52
C LYS A 165 57.95 -42.23 15.63
N ASP A 166 58.01 -41.48 14.53
CA ASP A 166 58.59 -40.14 14.45
C ASP A 166 57.48 -39.10 14.24
N PRO A 167 57.35 -38.09 15.12
CA PRO A 167 56.38 -37.00 14.98
C PRO A 167 56.42 -36.25 13.65
N ARG A 168 57.58 -36.23 12.98
CA ARG A 168 57.79 -35.52 11.71
C ARG A 168 57.27 -36.30 10.50
N HIS A 169 56.96 -37.59 10.68
CA HIS A 169 56.60 -38.48 9.58
C HIS A 169 55.16 -38.99 9.75
N ILE A 170 54.23 -38.33 9.06
CA ILE A 170 52.81 -38.74 8.97
C ILE A 170 52.49 -39.11 7.52
N TRP A 171 51.80 -40.23 7.33
CA TRP A 171 51.50 -40.75 6.00
C TRP A 171 50.10 -40.28 5.56
N PRO A 172 49.93 -39.90 4.28
CA PRO A 172 48.60 -39.58 3.75
C PRO A 172 47.66 -40.79 3.88
N GLY A 173 46.44 -40.57 4.37
CA GLY A 173 45.44 -41.61 4.63
C GLY A 173 45.50 -42.21 6.04
N GLN A 174 46.48 -41.82 6.86
CA GLN A 174 46.59 -42.28 8.25
C GLN A 174 45.46 -41.70 9.12
N VAL A 175 44.75 -42.55 9.85
CA VAL A 175 43.62 -42.15 10.72
C VAL A 175 44.12 -41.93 12.14
N LEU A 176 44.08 -40.68 12.59
CA LEU A 176 44.55 -40.26 13.92
C LEU A 176 43.38 -40.05 14.88
N ARG A 177 43.48 -40.62 16.07
CA ARG A 177 42.55 -40.41 17.18
C ARG A 177 42.77 -39.04 17.82
N ILE A 178 41.69 -38.30 18.07
CA ILE A 178 41.69 -36.98 18.69
C ILE A 178 41.18 -37.10 20.14
N PRO A 179 42.05 -37.13 21.17
CA PRO A 179 41.61 -37.14 22.57
C PRO A 179 40.94 -35.82 22.96
N ARG A 180 39.72 -35.88 23.52
CA ARG A 180 38.96 -34.69 23.99
C ARG A 180 38.93 -34.53 25.51
N ASN A 181 39.13 -35.63 26.24
CA ASN A 181 39.20 -35.59 27.70
C ASN A 181 40.63 -35.25 28.14
N LEU A 182 40.99 -33.98 28.04
CA LEU A 182 42.32 -33.46 28.34
C LEU A 182 42.28 -32.65 29.63
N SER A 183 43.21 -32.92 30.55
CA SER A 183 43.40 -32.06 31.72
C SER A 183 44.09 -30.74 31.33
N ARG A 184 43.96 -29.73 32.17
CA ARG A 184 44.76 -28.48 32.05
C ARG A 184 46.26 -28.78 32.07
N ASP A 185 46.67 -29.79 32.84
CA ASP A 185 48.07 -30.20 32.93
C ASP A 185 48.56 -30.79 31.61
N ASP A 186 47.75 -31.62 30.93
CA ASP A 186 48.06 -32.20 29.63
C ASP A 186 48.29 -31.12 28.57
N ILE A 187 47.42 -30.10 28.56
CA ILE A 187 47.50 -28.97 27.62
C ILE A 187 48.78 -28.17 27.87
N ASN A 188 49.12 -27.89 29.13
CA ASN A 188 50.32 -27.15 29.49
C ASN A 188 51.59 -27.94 29.18
N GLU A 189 51.61 -29.23 29.47
CA GLU A 189 52.72 -30.13 29.13
C GLU A 189 52.92 -30.19 27.62
N ALA A 190 51.84 -30.36 26.84
CA ALA A 190 51.91 -30.39 25.39
C ALA A 190 52.47 -29.08 24.81
N ARG A 191 52.03 -27.93 25.31
CA ARG A 191 52.57 -26.62 24.89
C ARG A 191 54.07 -26.49 25.18
N ARG A 192 54.52 -26.90 26.37
CA ARG A 192 55.95 -26.90 26.73
C ARG A 192 56.75 -27.86 25.85
N TYR A 193 56.22 -29.05 25.60
CA TYR A 193 56.86 -30.05 24.74
C TYR A 193 56.98 -29.56 23.30
N ALA A 194 55.95 -28.93 22.76
CA ALA A 194 55.96 -28.33 21.42
C ALA A 194 56.99 -27.20 21.28
N GLN A 195 57.18 -26.39 22.34
CA GLN A 195 58.21 -25.35 22.37
C GLN A 195 59.63 -25.92 22.39
N GLN A 196 59.87 -27.00 23.13
CA GLN A 196 61.19 -27.65 23.22
C GLN A 196 61.54 -28.48 21.97
N ARG A 197 60.53 -29.08 21.34
CA ARG A 197 60.66 -29.89 20.12
C ARG A 197 59.86 -29.28 18.99
N SER A 198 60.39 -28.20 18.46
CA SER A 198 59.90 -27.58 17.24
C SER A 198 60.03 -28.57 16.07
N ILE A 199 58.90 -29.01 15.51
CA ILE A 199 58.83 -29.93 14.37
C ILE A 199 58.15 -29.23 13.19
N TYR A 200 58.86 -28.24 12.65
CA TYR A 200 58.50 -27.58 11.39
C TYR A 200 59.39 -28.07 10.26
#